data_AF-A0A961NN70-F1
#
_entry.id   AF-A0A961NN70-F1
#
_cell.length_a   1.000
_cell.length_b   1.000
_cell.length_c   1.000
_cell.angle_alpha   90.00
_cell.angle_beta   90.00
_cell.angle_gamma   90.00
#
_symmetry.space_group_name_H-M   'P 1'
#
loop_
_entity.id
_entity.type
_entity.pdbx_description
1 polymer ?
#
loop_
_entity_poly.entity_id
_entity_poly.type
_entity_poly.pdbx_seq_one_letter_code
_entity_poly.pdbx_strand_id
1 'polypeptide(L)' 'MRKLIQTSSDFEFYDHFSSAEAAIRRLPEHIPQLVLVDMNLPGMDGAECIGRLRQLPALRDVRMVVLT' A
#
# COMPACT_ATOMS: atom_id res chain seq x y z
N MET A 1 -10.76 9.49 -2.54
CA MET A 1 -10.56 8.37 -1.59
C MET A 1 -10.56 8.78 -0.11
N ARG A 2 -10.07 9.97 0.30
CA ARG A 2 -10.05 10.42 1.71
C ARG A 2 -11.40 10.40 2.47
N LYS A 3 -12.53 10.53 1.77
CA LYS A 3 -13.88 10.59 2.40
C LYS A 3 -14.52 9.23 2.72
N LEU A 4 -14.01 8.12 2.17
CA LEU A 4 -14.66 6.80 2.31
C LEU A 4 -14.20 6.03 3.56
N ILE A 5 -13.04 6.37 4.13
CA ILE A 5 -12.47 5.65 5.29
C ILE A 5 -12.98 6.23 6.62
N GLN A 6 -13.52 7.45 6.63
CA GLN A 6 -14.06 8.10 7.84
C GLN A 6 -15.41 7.54 8.32
N THR A 7 -16.01 6.56 7.63
CA THR A 7 -17.36 6.07 7.93
C THR A 7 -17.38 4.85 8.86
N SER A 8 -16.21 4.32 9.22
CA SER A 8 -16.06 3.17 10.11
C SER A 8 -14.86 3.39 11.04
N SER A 9 -15.11 3.34 12.35
CA SER A 9 -14.16 3.62 13.43
C SER A 9 -12.95 2.68 13.51
N ASP A 10 -12.92 1.63 12.69
CA ASP A 10 -12.00 0.49 12.84
C ASP A 10 -10.77 0.59 11.93
N PHE A 11 -10.71 1.59 11.05
CA PHE A 11 -9.61 1.78 10.11
C PHE A 11 -9.06 3.19 10.15
N GLU A 12 -7.75 3.32 10.39
CA GLU A 12 -7.03 4.57 10.25
C GLU A 12 -6.38 4.65 8.87
N PHE A 13 -6.66 5.73 8.14
CA PHE A 13 -5.95 6.01 6.90
C PHE A 13 -4.57 6.58 7.24
N TYR A 14 -3.52 5.82 6.93
CA TYR A 14 -2.15 6.22 7.20
C TYR A 14 -1.59 7.17 6.14
N ASP A 15 -1.47 6.71 4.89
CA ASP A 15 -0.89 7.51 3.80
C ASP A 15 -1.36 7.03 2.41
N HIS A 16 -1.14 7.85 1.38
CA HIS A 16 -1.35 7.50 -0.03
C HIS A 16 -0.13 7.90 -0.86
N PHE A 17 0.34 6.94 -1.66
CA PHE A 17 1.47 7.12 -2.55
C PHE A 17 0.99 7.12 -4.01
N SER A 18 1.46 8.09 -4.78
CA SER A 18 1.18 8.19 -6.22
C SER A 18 2.11 7.34 -7.09
N SER A 19 3.11 6.67 -6.50
CA SER A 19 4.01 5.76 -7.19
C SER A 19 4.47 4.61 -6.28
N ALA A 20 4.81 3.48 -6.90
CA ALA A 20 5.32 2.31 -6.19
C ALA A 20 6.64 2.61 -5.45
N GLU A 21 7.53 3.40 -6.05
CA GLU A 21 8.82 3.76 -5.47
C GLU A 21 8.67 4.61 -4.21
N ALA A 22 7.69 5.52 -4.19
CA ALA A 22 7.38 6.29 -3.00
C ALA A 22 6.88 5.38 -1.86
N ALA A 23 6.00 4.43 -2.18
CA ALA A 23 5.51 3.45 -1.22
C ALA A 23 6.63 2.56 -0.66
N ILE A 24 7.49 2.01 -1.53
CA ILE A 24 8.60 1.14 -1.13
C ILE A 24 9.59 1.85 -0.19
N ARG A 25 9.82 3.15 -0.38
CA ARG A 25 10.73 3.93 0.49
C ARG A 25 10.12 4.25 1.85
N ARG A 26 8.82 4.58 1.93
CA ARG A 26 8.19 5.06 3.18
C ARG A 26 7.48 3.98 4.00
N LEU A 27 7.00 2.90 3.39
CA LEU A 27 6.34 1.81 4.11
C LEU A 27 7.20 1.13 5.19
N PRO A 28 8.54 1.01 5.07
CA PRO A 28 9.36 0.48 6.15
C PRO A 28 9.38 1.34 7.42
N GLU A 29 9.14 2.64 7.31
CA GLU A 29 9.13 3.58 8.45
C GLU A 29 7.85 3.43 9.28
N HIS A 30 6.79 2.90 8.68
CA HIS A 30 5.51 2.69 9.33
C HIS A 30 4.76 1.54 8.66
N ILE A 31 4.63 0.43 9.38
CA ILE A 31 4.13 -0.83 8.84
C ILE A 31 2.60 -0.86 9.02
N PRO A 32 1.79 -0.65 7.97
CA PRO A 32 0.34 -0.72 8.08
C PRO A 32 -0.12 -2.17 8.17
N GLN A 33 -1.35 -2.40 8.64
CA GLN A 33 -1.94 -3.75 8.64
C GLN A 33 -2.52 -4.14 7.27
N LEU A 34 -2.85 -3.15 6.44
CA LEU A 34 -3.44 -3.31 5.12
C LEU A 34 -2.86 -2.29 4.14
N VAL A 35 -2.47 -2.75 2.96
CA VAL A 35 -2.07 -1.90 1.83
C VAL A 35 -3.02 -2.19 0.66
N LEU A 36 -3.58 -1.12 0.11
CA LEU A 36 -4.33 -1.16 -1.14
C LEU A 36 -3.39 -0.79 -2.29
N VAL A 37 -3.27 -1.67 -3.28
CA VAL A 37 -2.41 -1.46 -4.45
C VAL A 37 -3.29 -1.41 -5.69
N ASP A 38 -3.18 -0.33 -6.46
CA ASP A 38 -3.83 -0.22 -7.76
C ASP A 38 -3.04 -1.06 -8.79
N MET A 39 -3.72 -1.82 -9.66
CA MET A 39 -3.05 -2.51 -10.76
C MET A 39 -2.54 -1.55 -11.83
N ASN A 40 -3.25 -0.44 -12.05
CA ASN A 40 -2.95 0.53 -13.09
C ASN A 40 -2.09 1.68 -12.56
N LEU A 41 -0.97 1.33 -11.93
CA LEU A 41 -0.01 2.32 -11.45
C LEU A 41 0.74 2.96 -12.64
N PRO A 42 0.99 4.28 -12.62
CA PRO A 42 1.81 4.93 -13.63
C PRO A 42 3.28 4.52 -13.47
N GLY A 43 3.83 3.90 -14.51
CA GLY A 43 5.26 3.56 -14.61
C GLY A 43 5.69 2.19 -14.08
N MET A 44 4.90 1.55 -13.21
CA MET A 44 5.16 0.21 -12.67
C MET A 44 3.84 -0.55 -12.52
N ASP A 45 3.84 -1.86 -12.78
CA ASP A 45 2.68 -2.71 -12.52
C ASP A 45 2.45 -2.88 -11.00
N GLY A 46 1.20 -2.87 -10.55
CA GLY A 46 0.82 -3.18 -9.17
C GLY A 46 1.35 -4.53 -8.67
N ALA A 47 1.45 -5.52 -9.56
CA ALA A 47 2.06 -6.82 -9.23
C ALA A 47 3.57 -6.71 -8.93
N GLU A 48 4.29 -5.88 -9.70
CA GLU A 48 5.71 -5.62 -9.48
C GLU A 48 5.94 -4.86 -8.17
N CYS A 49 5.09 -3.86 -7.89
CA CYS A 49 5.08 -3.15 -6.62
C CYS A 49 4.93 -4.11 -5.43
N ILE A 50 3.94 -5.01 -5.48
CA ILE A 50 3.75 -6.05 -4.45
C ILE A 50 4.98 -6.94 -4.33
N GLY A 51 5.55 -7.38 -5.44
CA GLY A 51 6.76 -8.21 -5.46
C GLY A 51 7.92 -7.54 -4.70
N ARG A 52 8.16 -6.25 -4.95
CA ARG A 52 9.20 -5.47 -4.27
C ARG A 52 8.89 -5.25 -2.78
N LEU A 53 7.63 -4.95 -2.44
CA LEU A 53 7.22 -4.80 -1.04
C LEU A 53 7.37 -6.09 -0.25
N ARG A 54 7.13 -7.26 -0.87
CA ARG A 54 7.29 -8.57 -0.23
C ARG A 54 8.76 -8.96 0.03
N GLN A 55 9.72 -8.31 -0.63
CA GLN A 55 11.14 -8.48 -0.34
C GLN A 55 11.57 -7.78 0.96
N LEU A 56 10.75 -6.86 1.48
CA LEU A 56 11.02 -6.15 2.72
C LEU A 56 10.56 -7.00 3.93
N PRO A 57 11.47 -7.42 4.83
CA PRO A 57 11.11 -8.27 5.97
C PRO A 57 10.04 -7.66 6.87
N ALA A 58 10.07 -6.33 7.03
CA ALA A 58 9.10 -5.55 7.79
C ALA A 58 7.66 -5.65 7.26
N LEU A 59 7.48 -5.96 5.97
CA LEU A 59 6.17 -5.99 5.31
C LEU A 59 5.65 -7.40 5.05
N ARG A 60 6.32 -8.44 5.56
CA ARG A 60 6.01 -9.84 5.27
C ARG A 60 4.59 -10.23 5.69
N ASP A 61 4.14 -9.72 6.83
CA ASP A 61 2.84 -10.03 7.42
C ASP A 61 1.74 -9.02 7.03
N VAL A 62 2.10 -8.00 6.25
CA VAL A 62 1.16 -6.97 5.80
C VAL A 62 0.20 -7.56 4.78
N ARG A 63 -1.10 -7.34 4.98
CA ARG A 63 -2.12 -7.74 4.01
C ARG A 63 -2.10 -6.76 2.84
N MET A 64 -2.02 -7.30 1.63
CA MET A 64 -2.02 -6.51 0.40
C MET A 64 -3.25 -6.91 -0.41
N VAL A 65 -4.07 -5.93 -0.76
CA VAL A 65 -5.26 -6.12 -1.60
C VAL A 65 -5.08 -5.31 -2.86
N VAL A 66 -5.28 -6.00 -3.98
CA VAL A 66 -5.20 -5.42 -5.31
C VAL A 66 -6.55 -4.81 -5.67
N LEU A 67 -6.53 -3.59 -6.22
CA LEU A 67 -7.67 -2.91 -6.80
C LEU A 67 -7.58 -2.99 -8.33
N THR A 68 -8.65 -3.45 -8.96
CA THR A 68 -8.82 -3.57 -10.42
C THR A 68 -9.91 -2.66 -10.91
#